data_AF-R4GC29-F1
#
_entry.id   AF-R4GC29-F1
#
_cell.length_a   1.000
_cell.length_b   1.000
_cell.length_c   1.000
_cell.angle_alpha   90.00
_cell.angle_beta   90.00
_cell.angle_gamma   90.00
#
_symmetry.space_group_name_H-M   'P 1'
#
loop_
_entity.id
_entity.type
_entity.pdbx_description
1 polymer ?
#
loop_
_entity_poly.entity_id
_entity_poly.type
_entity_poly.pdbx_seq_one_letter_code
_entity_poly.pdbx_strand_id
1 'polypeptide(L)'
;LKFTLLPVSGVYCGEILLSSYKPVSWSKIIQDWSATSVNFEYGHGPINDINLSDVYTQLVWHNSDRVGCATAHCPEQVIPFIYVCHYCPVGNIVQFLPTPYKEGKPCADCPDSCENNLCVHSCIYVDHIKGCDKLLQMSKCDEDLMQNNCQATCKCKPGIN
;
A
#
# COMPACT_ATOMS: atom_id res chain seq x y z
N LEU A 1 -17.34 4.85 14.40
CA LEU A 1 -16.97 3.44 14.20
C LEU A 1 -15.46 3.33 14.35
N LYS A 2 -14.95 2.33 15.08
CA LYS A 2 -13.51 2.02 15.13
C LYS A 2 -13.37 0.67 14.45
N PHE A 3 -12.89 0.64 13.21
CA PHE A 3 -12.53 -0.61 12.56
C PHE A 3 -11.18 -1.01 13.14
N THR A 4 -11.17 -2.01 14.03
CA THR A 4 -9.91 -2.56 14.51
C THR A 4 -9.26 -3.30 13.34
N LEU A 5 -8.07 -2.85 12.92
CA LEU A 5 -7.23 -3.55 11.95
C LEU A 5 -6.74 -4.86 12.55
N LEU A 6 -7.57 -5.91 12.48
CA LEU A 6 -7.14 -7.26 12.75
C LEU A 6 -6.40 -7.78 11.50
N PRO A 7 -5.26 -8.48 11.67
CA PRO A 7 -4.54 -9.03 10.54
C PRO A 7 -5.42 -10.05 9.79
N VAL A 8 -5.53 -9.90 8.47
CA VAL A 8 -6.24 -10.85 7.62
C VAL A 8 -5.25 -11.96 7.25
N SER A 9 -5.45 -13.15 7.81
CA SER A 9 -4.53 -14.29 7.64
C SER A 9 -3.07 -13.97 8.03
N GLY A 10 -2.87 -13.19 9.10
CA GLY A 10 -1.54 -12.80 9.58
C GLY A 10 -0.91 -11.61 8.84
N VAL A 11 -1.62 -11.01 7.88
CA VAL A 11 -1.16 -9.83 7.13
C VAL A 11 -1.85 -8.58 7.65
N TYR A 12 -1.06 -7.56 8.00
CA TYR A 12 -1.58 -6.22 8.32
C TYR A 12 -2.00 -5.49 7.05
N CYS A 13 -3.09 -4.74 7.14
CA CYS A 13 -3.67 -4.01 6.03
C CYS A 13 -3.79 -2.53 6.38
N GLY A 14 -3.61 -1.65 5.38
CA GLY A 14 -3.92 -0.23 5.47
C GLY A 14 -5.42 0.03 5.32
N GLU A 15 -5.85 1.24 5.63
CA GLU A 15 -7.24 1.68 5.52
C GLU A 15 -7.32 3.06 4.86
N ILE A 16 -8.25 3.21 3.92
CA ILE A 16 -8.70 4.51 3.42
C ILE A 16 -10.19 4.63 3.73
N LEU A 17 -10.58 5.78 4.29
CA LEU A 17 -11.96 6.08 4.67
C LEU A 17 -12.43 7.39 4.02
N LEU A 18 -13.67 7.39 3.53
CA LEU A 18 -14.39 8.58 3.08
C LEU A 18 -15.80 8.58 3.64
N SER A 19 -16.28 9.77 4.04
CA SER A 19 -17.67 9.96 4.46
C SER A 19 -18.37 10.98 3.56
N SER A 20 -19.64 10.75 3.23
CA SER A 20 -20.42 11.65 2.38
C SER A 20 -21.88 11.83 2.85
N TYR A 21 -22.47 12.98 2.48
CA TYR A 21 -23.87 13.29 2.79
C TYR A 21 -24.89 12.55 1.92
N LYS A 22 -24.46 12.14 0.71
CA LYS A 22 -25.28 11.43 -0.28
C LYS A 22 -24.52 10.19 -0.78
N PRO A 23 -25.20 9.19 -1.34
CA PRO A 23 -24.54 8.07 -2.00
C PRO A 23 -23.60 8.56 -3.11
N VAL A 24 -22.41 7.95 -3.20
CA VAL A 24 -21.37 8.22 -4.21
C VAL A 24 -20.94 6.88 -4.80
N SER A 25 -20.71 6.83 -6.12
CA SER A 25 -20.21 5.61 -6.74
C SER A 25 -18.76 5.34 -6.34
N TRP A 26 -18.40 4.06 -6.22
CA TRP A 26 -17.02 3.64 -5.97
C TRP A 26 -16.03 4.21 -6.99
N SER A 27 -16.42 4.27 -8.27
CA SER A 27 -15.60 4.87 -9.32
C SER A 27 -15.24 6.32 -9.01
N LYS A 28 -16.20 7.12 -8.52
CA LYS A 28 -15.95 8.51 -8.15
C LYS A 28 -15.09 8.61 -6.91
N ILE A 29 -15.31 7.77 -5.90
CA ILE A 29 -14.48 7.75 -4.69
C ILE A 29 -13.01 7.45 -5.01
N ILE A 30 -12.76 6.43 -5.85
CA ILE A 30 -11.40 6.08 -6.26
C ILE A 30 -10.76 7.21 -7.09
N GLN A 31 -11.53 7.88 -7.95
CA GLN A 31 -11.05 9.06 -8.69
C GLN A 31 -10.72 10.23 -7.75
N ASP A 32 -11.57 10.49 -6.76
CA ASP A 32 -11.36 11.56 -5.78
C ASP A 32 -10.11 11.28 -4.91
N TRP A 33 -9.90 10.02 -4.50
CA TRP A 33 -8.67 9.58 -3.84
C TRP A 33 -7.45 9.67 -4.76
N SER A 34 -7.56 9.28 -6.03
CA SER A 34 -6.45 9.40 -6.98
C SER A 34 -6.07 10.85 -7.24
N ALA A 35 -7.04 11.78 -7.23
CA ALA A 35 -6.81 13.20 -7.44
C ALA A 35 -6.03 13.87 -6.30
N THR A 36 -5.88 13.21 -5.14
CA THR A 36 -5.05 13.72 -4.05
C THR A 36 -3.55 13.63 -4.34
N SER A 37 -3.16 13.03 -5.47
CA SER A 37 -1.78 12.98 -5.98
C SER A 37 -1.10 14.34 -6.06
N VAL A 38 -1.87 15.43 -6.22
CA VAL A 38 -1.37 16.81 -6.19
C VAL A 38 -0.70 17.22 -4.87
N ASN A 39 -0.85 16.41 -3.82
CA ASN A 39 -0.22 16.62 -2.52
C ASN A 39 1.06 15.81 -2.32
N PHE A 40 1.53 15.08 -3.35
CA PHE A 40 2.68 14.20 -3.29
C PHE A 40 3.67 14.47 -4.44
N GLU A 41 4.96 14.42 -4.13
CA GLU A 41 6.04 14.47 -5.10
C GLU A 41 6.94 13.23 -4.94
N TYR A 42 7.10 12.45 -6.02
CA TYR A 42 7.91 11.22 -5.96
C TYR A 42 9.37 11.53 -5.61
N GLY A 43 9.96 10.71 -4.73
CA GLY A 43 11.30 10.90 -4.17
C GLY A 43 11.37 11.91 -3.03
N HIS A 44 10.40 12.83 -2.93
CA HIS A 44 10.33 13.83 -1.85
C HIS A 44 9.33 13.42 -0.76
N GLY A 45 8.14 12.95 -1.15
CA GLY A 45 7.03 12.61 -0.25
C GLY A 45 5.90 13.65 -0.28
N PRO A 46 5.16 13.81 0.83
CA PRO A 46 4.09 14.80 0.94
C PRO A 46 4.61 16.24 0.80
N ILE A 47 3.94 17.07 -0.01
CA ILE A 47 4.31 18.48 -0.25
C ILE A 47 3.32 19.50 0.32
N ASN A 48 2.05 19.12 0.52
CA ASN A 48 0.99 20.03 0.98
C ASN A 48 0.23 19.45 2.18
N ASP A 49 -0.60 18.44 1.93
CA ASP A 49 -1.38 17.75 2.95
C ASP A 49 -0.93 16.29 3.05
N ILE A 50 -0.39 15.93 4.22
CA ILE A 50 0.14 14.59 4.51
C ILE A 50 -0.96 13.53 4.41
N ASN A 51 -2.16 13.80 4.93
CA ASN A 51 -3.23 12.81 4.93
C ASN A 51 -3.73 12.55 3.50
N LEU A 52 -3.84 13.61 2.69
CA LEU A 52 -4.24 13.48 1.28
C LEU A 52 -3.13 12.80 0.45
N SER A 53 -1.86 13.06 0.76
CA SER A 53 -0.74 12.33 0.19
C SER A 53 -0.82 10.84 0.51
N ASP A 54 -1.06 10.48 1.78
CA ASP A 54 -1.16 9.09 2.23
C ASP A 54 -2.30 8.32 1.55
N VAL A 55 -3.43 9.00 1.29
CA VAL A 55 -4.54 8.43 0.50
C VAL A 55 -4.07 8.05 -0.90
N TYR A 56 -3.33 8.93 -1.57
CA TYR A 56 -2.81 8.66 -2.91
C TYR A 56 -1.76 7.55 -2.88
N THR A 57 -0.78 7.62 -1.98
CA THR A 57 0.32 6.64 -1.93
C THR A 57 -0.18 5.24 -1.61
N GLN A 58 -1.25 5.08 -0.82
CA GLN A 58 -1.84 3.77 -0.56
C GLN A 58 -2.50 3.17 -1.82
N LEU A 59 -3.06 3.99 -2.71
CA LEU A 59 -3.63 3.51 -3.98
C LEU A 59 -2.56 2.97 -4.93
N VAL A 60 -1.37 3.57 -4.91
CA VAL A 60 -0.26 3.23 -5.83
C VAL A 60 0.84 2.43 -5.16
N TRP A 61 0.58 1.88 -3.97
CA TRP A 61 1.58 1.14 -3.20
C TRP A 61 1.92 -0.20 -3.87
N HIS A 62 3.18 -0.38 -4.28
CA HIS A 62 3.58 -1.50 -5.13
C HIS A 62 3.25 -2.89 -4.55
N ASN A 63 3.35 -3.02 -3.22
CA ASN A 63 3.15 -4.31 -2.55
C ASN A 63 1.71 -4.54 -2.12
N SER A 64 0.80 -3.56 -2.19
CA SER A 64 -0.60 -3.73 -1.76
C SER A 64 -1.42 -4.38 -2.87
N ASP A 65 -1.40 -5.71 -2.92
CA ASP A 65 -1.96 -6.53 -4.01
C ASP A 65 -3.45 -6.92 -3.82
N ARG A 66 -3.94 -6.82 -2.58
CA ARG A 66 -5.31 -7.21 -2.22
C ARG A 66 -6.05 -6.01 -1.67
N VAL A 67 -7.26 -5.80 -2.18
CA VAL A 67 -8.16 -4.76 -1.72
C VAL A 67 -9.53 -5.32 -1.38
N GLY A 68 -10.09 -4.90 -0.25
CA GLY A 68 -11.45 -5.22 0.16
C GLY A 68 -12.17 -3.94 0.57
N CYS A 69 -13.34 -3.66 -0.01
CA CYS A 69 -14.05 -2.41 0.23
C CYS A 69 -15.48 -2.66 0.71
N ALA A 70 -16.01 -1.75 1.54
CA ALA A 70 -17.36 -1.81 2.08
C ALA A 70 -17.97 -0.41 2.17
N THR A 71 -19.29 -0.34 2.10
CA THR A 71 -20.08 0.88 2.32
C THR A 71 -21.11 0.63 3.42
N ALA A 72 -21.32 1.62 4.27
CA ALA A 72 -22.33 1.60 5.32
C ALA A 72 -23.18 2.88 5.26
N HIS A 73 -24.50 2.72 5.43
CA HIS A 73 -25.43 3.82 5.63
C HIS A 73 -25.81 3.88 7.13
N CYS A 74 -25.44 4.98 7.77
CA CYS A 74 -25.59 5.27 9.19
C CYS A 74 -26.52 6.49 9.35
N PRO A 75 -27.86 6.34 9.27
CA PRO A 75 -28.81 7.44 9.17
C PRO A 75 -28.83 8.37 10.40
N GLU A 76 -28.34 7.90 11.54
CA GLU A 76 -28.25 8.69 12.77
C GLU A 76 -27.01 9.60 12.82
N GLN A 77 -26.10 9.48 11.85
CA GLN A 77 -24.89 10.30 11.76
C GLN A 77 -25.12 11.55 10.91
N VAL A 78 -24.43 12.65 11.25
CA VAL A 78 -24.47 13.91 10.46
C VAL A 78 -24.01 13.68 9.01
N ILE A 79 -23.04 12.79 8.82
CA ILE A 79 -22.54 12.35 7.51
C ILE A 79 -22.86 10.86 7.38
N PRO A 80 -24.00 10.49 6.78
CA PRO A 80 -24.58 9.16 6.93
C PRO A 80 -23.97 8.07 6.05
N PHE A 81 -23.18 8.39 5.01
CA PHE A 81 -22.56 7.36 4.18
C PHE A 81 -21.07 7.25 4.49
N ILE A 82 -20.60 6.04 4.79
CA ILE A 82 -19.19 5.74 5.07
C ILE A 82 -18.70 4.71 4.05
N TYR A 83 -17.54 4.96 3.47
CA TYR A 83 -16.86 4.09 2.53
C TYR A 83 -15.49 3.76 3.10
N VAL A 84 -15.15 2.48 3.12
CA VAL A 84 -13.88 1.97 3.63
C VAL A 84 -13.28 1.02 2.61
N CYS A 85 -11.99 1.15 2.36
CA CYS A 85 -11.21 0.14 1.67
C CYS A 85 -10.00 -0.25 2.53
N HIS A 86 -9.79 -1.56 2.67
CA HIS A 86 -8.59 -2.15 3.25
C HIS A 86 -7.65 -2.64 2.17
N TYR A 87 -6.36 -2.35 2.31
CA TYR A 87 -5.31 -2.69 1.35
C TYR A 87 -4.26 -3.56 2.03
N CYS A 88 -4.03 -4.76 1.52
CA CYS A 88 -3.15 -5.76 2.13
C CYS A 88 -2.10 -6.23 1.10
N PRO A 89 -0.84 -6.47 1.52
CA PRO A 89 -0.18 -5.94 2.72
C PRO A 89 -0.29 -4.42 2.87
N VAL A 90 -0.09 -3.95 4.09
CA VAL A 90 -0.16 -2.54 4.46
C VAL A 90 0.81 -1.69 3.62
N GLY A 91 0.30 -0.58 3.10
CA GLY A 91 1.10 0.43 2.44
C GLY A 91 1.61 1.51 3.39
N ASN A 92 2.03 2.65 2.83
CA ASN A 92 2.38 3.87 3.58
C ASN A 92 3.38 3.65 4.72
N ILE A 93 4.33 2.74 4.52
CA ILE A 93 5.38 2.50 5.50
C ILE A 93 6.29 3.71 5.50
N VAL A 94 6.41 4.36 6.67
CA VAL A 94 7.01 5.69 6.84
C VAL A 94 8.32 5.88 6.09
N GLN A 95 9.23 4.90 6.17
CA GLN A 95 10.53 5.01 5.51
C GLN A 95 10.46 4.97 3.98
N PHE A 96 9.46 4.29 3.40
CA PHE A 96 9.29 4.12 1.96
C PHE A 96 8.28 5.10 1.36
N LEU A 97 7.58 5.89 2.17
CA LEU A 97 6.56 6.84 1.72
C LEU A 97 6.99 7.70 0.52
N PRO A 98 8.22 8.26 0.45
CA PRO A 98 8.64 9.04 -0.73
C PRO A 98 8.72 8.25 -2.04
N THR A 99 8.78 6.93 -1.97
CA THR A 99 8.91 6.01 -3.12
C THR A 99 7.94 4.83 -2.95
N PRO A 100 6.62 5.05 -3.12
CA PRO A 100 5.58 4.03 -2.89
C PRO A 100 5.63 2.88 -3.91
N TYR A 101 6.40 3.06 -4.97
CA TYR A 101 6.80 2.06 -5.95
C TYR A 101 8.20 2.39 -6.43
N LYS A 102 8.82 1.48 -7.18
CA LYS A 102 10.12 1.71 -7.81
C LYS A 102 9.92 2.31 -9.20
N GLU A 103 10.45 3.50 -9.44
CA GLU A 103 10.49 4.11 -10.76
C GLU A 103 11.29 3.26 -11.76
N GLY A 104 10.73 3.12 -12.97
CA GLY A 104 11.36 2.35 -14.04
C GLY A 104 10.39 2.00 -15.16
N LYS A 105 10.86 1.16 -16.09
CA LYS A 105 9.99 0.58 -17.12
C LYS A 105 8.95 -0.33 -16.43
N PRO A 106 7.66 -0.27 -16.82
CA PRO A 106 6.67 -1.19 -16.29
C PRO A 106 7.12 -2.65 -16.40
N CYS A 107 6.89 -3.41 -15.33
CA CYS A 107 7.26 -4.82 -15.20
C CYS A 107 8.75 -5.16 -15.37
N ALA A 108 9.67 -4.19 -15.25
CA ALA A 108 11.11 -4.46 -15.32
C ALA A 108 11.57 -5.50 -14.27
N ASP A 109 10.92 -5.51 -13.10
CA ASP A 109 11.23 -6.43 -12.00
C ASP A 109 10.43 -7.76 -12.08
N CYS A 110 9.46 -7.88 -12.99
CA CYS A 110 8.58 -9.05 -13.12
C CYS A 110 8.29 -9.42 -14.60
N PRO A 111 9.31 -9.59 -15.46
CA PRO A 111 9.12 -9.76 -16.90
C PRO A 111 8.28 -10.99 -17.28
N ASP A 112 8.41 -12.07 -16.52
CA ASP A 112 7.68 -13.32 -16.74
C ASP A 112 6.29 -13.36 -16.08
N SER A 113 5.90 -12.27 -15.42
CA SER A 113 4.69 -12.19 -14.60
C SER A 113 4.04 -10.81 -14.68
N CYS A 114 3.82 -10.34 -15.91
CA CYS A 114 3.30 -9.02 -16.21
C CYS A 114 1.98 -9.10 -16.97
N GLU A 115 0.95 -8.42 -16.47
CA GLU A 115 -0.33 -8.24 -17.17
C GLU A 115 -0.69 -6.76 -17.18
N ASN A 116 -0.93 -6.19 -18.36
CA ASN A 116 -1.34 -4.78 -18.51
C ASN A 116 -0.46 -3.78 -17.72
N ASN A 117 0.86 -3.96 -17.77
CA ASN A 117 1.85 -3.15 -17.05
C ASN A 117 1.86 -3.31 -15.52
N LEU A 118 1.23 -4.37 -14.99
CA LEU A 118 1.20 -4.71 -13.56
C LEU A 118 1.84 -6.07 -13.30
N CYS A 119 2.57 -6.20 -12.19
CA CYS A 119 3.06 -7.49 -11.72
C CYS A 119 1.92 -8.30 -11.09
N VAL A 120 1.77 -9.58 -11.47
CA VAL A 120 0.65 -10.43 -11.00
C VAL A 120 1.02 -11.48 -9.95
N HIS A 121 2.29 -11.59 -9.58
CA HIS A 121 2.72 -12.34 -8.40
C HIS A 121 2.97 -11.38 -7.24
N SER A 122 2.54 -11.76 -6.04
CA SER A 122 2.67 -10.94 -4.85
C SER A 122 3.51 -11.58 -3.75
N CYS A 123 4.06 -10.72 -2.90
CA CYS A 123 4.83 -11.07 -1.71
C CYS A 123 4.02 -10.67 -0.47
N ILE A 124 3.65 -11.63 0.37
CA ILE A 124 2.94 -11.31 1.63
C ILE A 124 3.87 -10.76 2.71
N TYR A 125 5.17 -10.91 2.52
CA TYR A 125 6.20 -10.41 3.43
C TYR A 125 6.54 -8.97 3.06
N VAL A 126 7.11 -8.25 4.01
CA VAL A 126 7.48 -6.85 3.83
C VAL A 126 8.85 -6.63 4.45
N ASP A 127 9.69 -5.84 3.80
CA ASP A 127 10.92 -5.36 4.40
C ASP A 127 10.62 -4.18 5.32
N HIS A 128 11.15 -4.22 6.54
CA HIS A 128 11.00 -3.19 7.55
C HIS A 128 12.16 -2.20 7.57
N ILE A 129 13.18 -2.38 6.73
CA ILE A 129 14.26 -1.40 6.52
C ILE A 129 14.61 -1.25 5.04
N LYS A 130 15.15 -0.10 4.66
CA LYS A 130 15.75 0.10 3.33
C LYS A 130 17.05 -0.66 3.19
N GLY A 131 17.38 -1.04 1.95
CA GLY A 131 18.68 -1.60 1.60
C GLY A 131 18.86 -3.08 1.96
N CYS A 132 17.76 -3.81 2.15
CA CYS A 132 17.79 -5.25 2.39
C CYS A 132 18.53 -6.03 1.29
N ASP A 133 18.44 -5.61 0.02
CA ASP A 133 19.25 -6.20 -1.07
C ASP A 133 20.76 -6.08 -0.81
N LYS A 134 21.21 -4.95 -0.24
CA LYS A 134 22.63 -4.73 0.11
C LYS A 134 23.00 -5.51 1.36
N LEU A 135 22.12 -5.59 2.34
CA LEU A 135 22.34 -6.38 3.55
C LEU A 135 22.45 -7.87 3.21
N LEU A 136 21.68 -8.37 2.25
CA LEU A 136 21.79 -9.76 1.78
C LEU A 136 23.16 -10.08 1.16
N GLN A 137 23.89 -9.08 0.65
CA GLN A 137 25.27 -9.28 0.17
C GLN A 137 26.27 -9.43 1.31
N MET A 138 25.93 -8.96 2.51
CA MET A 138 26.82 -8.91 3.69
C MET A 138 26.41 -9.87 4.82
N SER A 139 25.18 -10.40 4.77
CA SER A 139 24.54 -11.22 5.80
C SER A 139 23.78 -12.39 5.15
N LYS A 140 23.12 -13.23 5.95
CA LYS A 140 22.32 -14.38 5.50
C LYS A 140 20.91 -14.28 6.05
N CYS A 141 19.95 -14.82 5.31
CA CYS A 141 18.54 -14.83 5.72
C CYS A 141 18.24 -15.59 7.02
N ASP A 142 19.18 -16.40 7.51
CA ASP A 142 19.06 -17.10 8.79
C ASP A 142 19.47 -16.22 9.99
N GLU A 143 20.07 -15.05 9.76
CA GLU A 143 20.46 -14.13 10.83
C GLU A 143 19.28 -13.31 11.33
N ASP A 144 19.23 -13.07 12.65
CA ASP A 144 18.15 -12.33 13.31
C ASP A 144 17.87 -10.96 12.67
N LEU A 145 18.92 -10.26 12.22
CA LEU A 145 18.78 -8.97 11.53
C LEU A 145 17.93 -9.10 10.27
N MET A 146 18.21 -10.11 9.44
CA MET A 146 17.53 -10.34 8.17
C MET A 146 16.11 -10.89 8.40
N GLN A 147 15.94 -11.81 9.35
CA GLN A 147 14.62 -12.38 9.67
C GLN A 147 13.65 -11.34 10.23
N ASN A 148 14.15 -10.37 11.00
CA ASN A 148 13.31 -9.35 11.61
C ASN A 148 13.06 -8.14 10.71
N ASN A 149 13.92 -7.86 9.74
CA ASN A 149 13.83 -6.62 8.97
C ASN A 149 13.76 -6.78 7.44
N CYS A 150 14.11 -7.93 6.90
CA CYS A 150 14.28 -8.14 5.45
C CYS A 150 13.52 -9.39 4.96
N GLN A 151 12.28 -9.57 5.45
CA GLN A 151 11.50 -10.76 5.18
C GLN A 151 11.10 -10.89 3.72
N ALA A 152 10.77 -9.79 3.04
CA ALA A 152 10.42 -9.82 1.63
C ALA A 152 11.65 -10.21 0.81
N THR A 153 12.78 -9.54 1.04
CA THR A 153 14.06 -9.87 0.40
C THR A 153 14.46 -11.34 0.61
N CYS A 154 14.18 -11.92 1.78
CA CYS A 154 14.58 -13.29 2.09
C CYS A 154 13.60 -14.39 1.67
N LYS A 155 12.30 -14.10 1.63
CA LYS A 155 11.25 -15.12 1.46
C LYS A 155 10.48 -15.00 0.15
N CYS A 156 10.59 -13.87 -0.54
CA CYS A 156 9.91 -13.64 -1.80
C CYS A 156 10.83 -13.90 -2.99
N LYS A 157 10.23 -14.17 -4.15
CA LYS A 157 11.00 -14.33 -5.37
C LYS A 157 11.69 -13.00 -5.73
N PRO A 158 12.91 -13.03 -6.29
CA PRO A 158 13.61 -11.81 -6.70
C PRO A 158 12.75 -10.96 -7.63
N GLY A 159 12.64 -9.65 -7.35
CA GLY A 159 11.86 -8.71 -8.16
C GLY A 159 10.41 -8.51 -7.72
N ILE A 160 10.00 -9.11 -6.59
CA ILE A 160 8.66 -9.00 -6.00
C ILE A 160 8.73 -8.49 -4.54
N ASN A 161 9.89 -7.97 -4.12
CA ASN A 161 10.19 -7.52 -2.76
C ASN A 161 9.96 -6.01 -2.56
#